data_AF-A0A7S2BVJ6-F1
#
_entry.id   AF-A0A7S2BVJ6-F1
#
_cell.length_a   1.000
_cell.length_b   1.000
_cell.length_c   1.000
_cell.angle_alpha   90.00
_cell.angle_beta   90.00
_cell.angle_gamma   90.00
#
_symmetry.space_group_name_H-M   'P 1'
#
loop_
_entity.id
_entity.type
_entity.pdbx_description
1 polymer ?
#
loop_
_entity_poly.entity_id
_entity_poly.type
_entity_poly.pdbx_seq_one_letter_code
_entity_poly.pdbx_strand_id
1 'polypeptide(L)'
;AVLDSGTSLLGVPSSIYEAVLAELNKDDAPDCGDLSKFPDLMLNLGGHELRFPPEAYIGILEGDKSNLLARFLHSDDVGARMGAGYVGSGGQCQLLLLDNGNATAQDGTEEFVLGAPFFREYYTTFDIGRPMLGQPRSISVTPAGDRCQPLEPAHQGFVYRRERGPV
;
A
#
# COMPACT_ATOMS: atom_id res chain seq x y z
N ALA A 1 4.72 -1.19 10.94
CA ALA A 1 4.55 -1.62 9.53
C ALA A 1 5.56 -2.71 9.18
N VAL A 2 5.18 -3.65 8.31
CA VAL A 2 6.02 -4.72 7.75
C VAL A 2 6.14 -4.49 6.25
N LEU A 3 7.34 -4.64 5.68
CA LEU A 3 7.56 -4.64 4.23
C LEU A 3 7.52 -6.10 3.77
N ASP A 4 6.54 -6.46 2.95
CA ASP A 4 6.27 -7.84 2.60
C ASP A 4 5.96 -8.02 1.10
N SER A 5 6.94 -8.47 0.34
CA SER A 5 6.75 -8.76 -1.09
C SER A 5 5.79 -9.93 -1.36
N GLY A 6 5.45 -10.73 -0.33
CA GLY A 6 4.46 -11.80 -0.40
C GLY A 6 3.01 -11.31 -0.37
N THR A 7 2.79 -10.05 0.00
CA THR A 7 1.46 -9.43 0.04
C THR A 7 1.23 -8.62 -1.25
N SER A 8 0.12 -8.87 -1.94
CA SER A 8 -0.15 -8.27 -3.26
C SER A 8 -0.60 -6.81 -3.23
N LEU A 9 -1.12 -6.35 -2.10
CA LEU A 9 -1.72 -5.02 -1.90
C LEU A 9 -1.13 -4.34 -0.66
N LEU A 10 -1.51 -3.08 -0.42
CA LEU A 10 -1.24 -2.45 0.88
C LEU A 10 -2.25 -3.01 1.90
N GLY A 11 -1.75 -3.65 2.96
CA GLY A 11 -2.54 -4.05 4.10
C GLY A 11 -2.64 -2.91 5.10
N VAL A 12 -3.87 -2.53 5.46
CA VAL A 12 -4.15 -1.40 6.34
C VAL A 12 -5.13 -1.79 7.43
N PRO A 13 -5.14 -1.08 8.57
CA PRO A 13 -6.17 -1.26 9.58
C PRO A 13 -7.56 -0.88 9.06
N SER A 14 -8.63 -1.48 9.58
CA SER A 14 -10.01 -1.19 9.15
C SER A 14 -10.35 0.30 9.21
N SER A 15 -9.87 1.00 10.24
CA SER A 15 -10.08 2.45 10.41
C SER A 15 -9.56 3.27 9.23
N ILE A 16 -8.43 2.86 8.66
CA ILE A 16 -7.78 3.51 7.53
C ILE A 16 -8.47 3.12 6.22
N TYR A 17 -8.80 1.84 6.07
CA TYR A 17 -9.58 1.35 4.92
C TYR A 17 -10.87 2.16 4.75
N GLU A 18 -11.67 2.24 5.82
CA GLU A 18 -12.95 2.94 5.83
C GLU A 18 -12.80 4.45 5.62
N ALA A 19 -11.74 5.06 6.15
CA ALA A 19 -11.48 6.48 5.93
C ALA A 19 -11.15 6.80 4.47
N VAL A 20 -10.31 5.98 3.82
CA VAL A 20 -10.01 6.13 2.38
C VAL A 20 -11.27 5.90 1.56
N LEU A 21 -12.02 4.85 1.85
CA LEU A 21 -13.25 4.55 1.12
C LEU A 21 -14.30 5.64 1.27
N ALA A 22 -14.45 6.22 2.47
CA ALA A 22 -15.34 7.34 2.71
C ALA A 22 -14.92 8.57 1.90
N GLU A 23 -13.63 8.87 1.81
CA GLU A 23 -13.11 9.98 0.99
C GLU A 23 -13.46 9.79 -0.49
N LEU A 24 -13.18 8.60 -1.02
CA LEU A 24 -13.42 8.26 -2.42
C LEU A 24 -14.90 8.27 -2.82
N ASN A 25 -15.81 8.15 -1.84
CA ASN A 25 -17.26 8.17 -2.03
C ASN A 25 -17.91 9.56 -1.83
N LYS A 26 -17.13 10.62 -1.53
CA LYS A 26 -17.69 11.96 -1.28
C LYS A 26 -18.23 12.64 -2.55
N ASP A 27 -17.59 12.41 -3.68
CA ASP A 27 -18.00 12.91 -4.99
C ASP A 27 -18.70 11.78 -5.77
N ASP A 28 -19.28 12.07 -6.94
CA ASP A 28 -19.66 11.03 -7.90
C ASP A 28 -18.40 10.26 -8.26
N ALA A 29 -18.16 9.15 -7.54
CA ALA A 29 -16.91 8.41 -7.58
C ALA A 29 -16.56 8.11 -9.04
N PRO A 30 -15.41 8.59 -9.55
CA PRO A 30 -15.04 8.36 -10.94
C PRO A 30 -15.00 6.87 -11.24
N ASP A 31 -15.37 6.48 -12.45
CA ASP A 31 -15.00 5.16 -12.92
C ASP A 31 -13.46 5.04 -13.01
N CYS A 32 -12.95 3.83 -13.16
CA CYS A 32 -11.53 3.58 -13.41
C CYS A 32 -11.06 4.09 -14.80
N GLY A 33 -11.87 4.89 -15.52
CA GLY A 33 -11.53 5.41 -16.85
C GLY A 33 -10.55 6.59 -16.83
N ASP A 34 -10.49 7.33 -15.72
CA ASP A 34 -9.51 8.41 -15.52
C ASP A 34 -9.01 8.43 -14.07
N LEU A 35 -7.88 7.74 -13.84
CA LEU A 35 -7.30 7.61 -12.52
C LEU A 35 -6.71 8.92 -11.97
N SER A 36 -6.46 9.92 -12.83
CA SER A 36 -5.92 11.22 -12.41
C SER A 36 -6.86 12.05 -11.53
N LYS A 37 -8.14 11.65 -11.46
CA LYS A 37 -9.16 12.26 -10.61
C LYS A 37 -9.06 11.82 -9.15
N PHE A 38 -8.31 10.76 -8.87
CA PHE A 38 -8.13 10.25 -7.51
C PHE A 38 -6.89 10.88 -6.87
N PRO A 39 -6.88 11.06 -5.54
CA PRO A 39 -5.75 11.66 -4.84
C PRO A 39 -4.54 10.72 -4.80
N ASP A 40 -3.35 11.25 -4.53
CA ASP A 40 -2.26 10.40 -4.05
C ASP A 40 -2.50 10.03 -2.58
N LEU A 41 -2.16 8.80 -2.19
CA LEU A 41 -2.06 8.44 -0.77
C LEU A 41 -0.68 8.80 -0.24
N MET A 42 -0.64 9.53 0.87
CA MET A 42 0.58 9.98 1.51
C MET A 42 0.76 9.26 2.86
N LEU A 43 1.83 8.47 2.99
CA LEU A 43 2.17 7.73 4.20
C LEU A 43 3.42 8.33 4.84
N ASN A 44 3.32 8.68 6.12
CA ASN A 44 4.48 9.10 6.91
C ASN A 44 5.08 7.90 7.64
N LEU A 45 6.29 7.49 7.26
CA LEU A 45 7.01 6.38 7.86
C LEU A 45 8.38 6.83 8.38
N GLY A 46 8.56 6.88 9.70
CA GLY A 46 9.85 7.23 10.31
C GLY A 46 10.33 8.64 9.96
N GLY A 47 9.41 9.59 9.77
CA GLY A 47 9.73 10.98 9.37
C GLY A 47 9.94 11.17 7.86
N HIS A 48 9.78 10.12 7.06
CA HIS A 48 9.81 10.18 5.61
C HIS A 48 8.42 10.08 5.02
N GLU A 49 8.15 10.90 4.01
CA GLU A 49 6.89 10.90 3.29
C GLU A 49 6.99 9.96 2.08
N LEU A 50 6.09 8.98 2.00
CA LEU A 50 5.92 8.06 0.91
C LEU A 50 4.63 8.41 0.17
N ARG A 51 4.73 8.56 -1.15
CA ARG A 51 3.63 8.86 -2.06
C ARG A 51 3.24 7.59 -2.82
N PHE A 52 1.94 7.32 -2.87
CA PHE A 52 1.38 6.26 -3.69
C PHE A 52 0.36 6.86 -4.66
N PRO A 53 0.58 6.73 -5.97
CA PRO A 53 -0.36 7.24 -6.95
C PRO A 53 -1.65 6.40 -6.98
N PRO A 54 -2.76 6.89 -7.55
CA PRO A 54 -4.02 6.17 -7.71
C PRO A 54 -3.87 4.73 -8.18
N GLU A 55 -2.99 4.46 -9.15
CA GLU A 55 -2.73 3.14 -9.72
C GLU A 55 -2.20 2.12 -8.69
N ALA A 56 -1.64 2.61 -7.57
CA ALA A 56 -1.14 1.76 -6.50
C ALA A 56 -2.26 1.20 -5.60
N TYR A 57 -3.43 1.82 -5.58
CA TYR A 57 -4.52 1.48 -4.66
C TYR A 57 -5.93 1.47 -5.28
N ILE A 58 -6.08 1.76 -6.58
CA ILE A 58 -7.34 1.64 -7.33
C ILE A 58 -7.07 0.79 -8.57
N GLY A 59 -8.01 -0.10 -8.90
CA GLY A 59 -7.91 -0.85 -10.14
C GLY A 59 -9.15 -1.65 -10.47
N ILE A 60 -9.08 -2.36 -11.60
CA ILE A 60 -10.15 -3.18 -12.12
C ILE A 60 -9.97 -4.61 -11.60
N LEU A 61 -10.99 -5.14 -10.91
CA LEU A 61 -11.07 -6.57 -10.61
C LEU A 61 -11.87 -7.27 -11.71
N GLU A 62 -11.26 -8.27 -12.32
CA GLU A 62 -11.87 -9.13 -13.32
C GLU A 62 -12.07 -10.56 -12.78
N GLY A 63 -13.17 -11.19 -13.17
CA GLY A 63 -13.49 -12.59 -12.81
C GLY A 63 -14.20 -12.76 -11.47
N ASP A 64 -14.47 -14.03 -11.14
CA ASP A 64 -15.17 -14.41 -9.91
C ASP A 64 -14.26 -14.23 -8.69
N LYS A 65 -14.79 -13.56 -7.67
CA LYS A 65 -14.10 -13.33 -6.39
C LYS A 65 -14.48 -14.44 -5.42
N SER A 66 -13.52 -14.97 -4.68
CA SER A 66 -13.85 -15.84 -3.54
C SER A 66 -14.51 -15.02 -2.43
N ASN A 67 -15.40 -15.63 -1.64
CA ASN A 67 -16.02 -14.96 -0.48
C ASN A 67 -14.99 -14.39 0.50
N LEU A 68 -13.81 -15.01 0.58
CA LEU A 68 -12.72 -14.52 1.42
C LEU A 68 -12.13 -13.22 0.87
N LEU A 69 -11.84 -13.19 -0.43
CA LEU A 69 -11.33 -11.99 -1.10
C LEU A 69 -12.33 -10.84 -1.03
N ALA A 70 -13.61 -11.16 -1.23
CA ALA A 70 -14.67 -10.16 -1.22
C ALA A 70 -14.81 -9.46 0.14
N ARG A 71 -14.62 -10.21 1.24
CA ARG A 71 -14.57 -9.66 2.60
C ARG A 71 -13.36 -8.76 2.82
N PHE A 72 -12.17 -9.18 2.45
CA PHE A 72 -10.95 -8.37 2.63
C PHE A 72 -10.93 -7.07 1.81
N LEU A 73 -11.65 -7.06 0.69
CA LEU A 73 -11.75 -5.89 -0.20
C LEU A 73 -13.06 -5.12 -0.04
N HIS A 74 -13.89 -5.46 0.95
CA HIS A 74 -15.21 -4.86 1.21
C HIS A 74 -16.07 -4.78 -0.06
N SER A 75 -15.89 -5.73 -0.98
CA SER A 75 -16.55 -5.69 -2.30
C SER A 75 -18.01 -6.14 -2.24
N ASP A 76 -18.44 -6.70 -1.11
CA ASP A 76 -19.83 -7.13 -0.86
C ASP A 76 -20.67 -6.05 -0.15
N ASP A 77 -20.06 -5.16 0.63
CA ASP A 77 -20.76 -4.19 1.51
C ASP A 77 -20.72 -2.75 0.98
N VAL A 78 -19.56 -2.26 0.50
CA VAL A 78 -19.31 -0.83 0.23
C VAL A 78 -18.71 -0.58 -1.16
N GLY A 79 -18.12 -1.60 -1.79
CA GLY A 79 -17.60 -1.55 -3.16
C GLY A 79 -18.65 -1.27 -4.25
N ALA A 80 -19.94 -1.24 -3.93
CA ALA A 80 -21.01 -1.05 -4.90
C ALA A 80 -21.12 0.37 -5.49
N ARG A 81 -20.48 1.40 -4.89
CA ARG A 81 -20.50 2.79 -5.43
C ARG A 81 -19.27 3.14 -6.28
N MET A 82 -18.06 2.76 -5.87
CA MET A 82 -16.90 2.74 -6.78
C MET A 82 -17.03 1.64 -7.86
N GLY A 83 -17.70 0.53 -7.55
CA GLY A 83 -17.99 -0.58 -8.47
C GLY A 83 -19.31 -0.45 -9.23
N ALA A 84 -20.05 0.66 -9.11
CA ALA A 84 -21.24 0.89 -9.94
C ALA A 84 -20.88 1.16 -11.42
N GLY A 85 -19.63 1.52 -11.70
CA GLY A 85 -19.10 1.65 -13.05
C GLY A 85 -18.62 0.30 -13.57
N TYR A 86 -19.49 -0.42 -14.28
CA TYR A 86 -19.02 -1.48 -15.18
C TYR A 86 -18.17 -0.83 -16.27
N VAL A 87 -16.86 -1.08 -16.26
CA VAL A 87 -16.05 -0.85 -17.45
C VAL A 87 -16.55 -1.85 -18.49
N GLY A 88 -16.80 -1.42 -19.73
CA GLY A 88 -17.55 -2.16 -20.77
C GLY A 88 -17.04 -3.57 -21.15
N SER A 89 -16.06 -4.11 -20.44
CA SER A 89 -15.52 -5.48 -20.51
C SER A 89 -15.91 -6.40 -19.33
N GLY A 90 -16.64 -5.94 -18.31
CA GLY A 90 -17.11 -6.77 -17.18
C GLY A 90 -16.28 -6.68 -15.89
N GLY A 91 -15.36 -5.72 -15.79
CA GLY A 91 -14.56 -5.48 -14.59
C GLY A 91 -15.16 -4.43 -13.65
N GLN A 92 -14.96 -4.61 -12.35
CA GLN A 92 -15.42 -3.70 -11.29
C GLN A 92 -14.26 -2.80 -10.83
N CYS A 93 -14.45 -1.48 -10.87
CA CYS A 93 -13.49 -0.54 -10.29
C CYS A 93 -13.51 -0.66 -8.75
N GLN A 94 -12.34 -0.85 -8.15
CA GLN A 94 -12.22 -1.32 -6.78
C GLN A 94 -11.07 -0.62 -6.05
N LEU A 95 -11.30 -0.31 -4.77
CA LEU A 95 -10.24 0.02 -3.81
C LEU A 95 -9.40 -1.22 -3.51
N LEU A 96 -8.13 -1.20 -3.89
CA LEU A 96 -7.15 -2.27 -3.78
C LEU A 96 -6.28 -2.13 -2.52
N LEU A 97 -6.93 -1.94 -1.39
CA LEU A 97 -6.33 -2.09 -0.06
C LEU A 97 -6.84 -3.40 0.56
N LEU A 98 -6.03 -4.05 1.39
CA LEU A 98 -6.47 -5.19 2.21
C LEU A 98 -6.84 -4.68 3.60
N ASP A 99 -8.08 -4.93 4.03
CA ASP A 99 -8.46 -4.70 5.42
C ASP A 99 -7.90 -5.80 6.33
N ASN A 100 -6.90 -5.45 7.14
CA ASN A 100 -6.28 -6.35 8.12
C ASN A 100 -7.11 -6.46 9.42
N GLY A 101 -8.27 -5.80 9.50
CA GLY A 101 -9.06 -5.74 10.72
C GLY A 101 -8.47 -4.77 11.74
N ASN A 102 -8.80 -5.01 13.00
CA ASN A 102 -8.18 -4.36 14.16
C ASN A 102 -6.93 -5.13 14.63
N ALA A 103 -6.22 -5.81 13.72
CA ALA A 103 -5.02 -6.56 14.06
C ALA A 103 -3.93 -5.61 14.57
N THR A 104 -3.42 -5.91 15.76
CA THR A 104 -2.29 -5.21 16.36
C THR A 104 -1.05 -6.09 16.27
N ALA A 105 0.07 -5.49 15.91
CA ALA A 105 1.38 -6.09 16.01
C ALA A 105 1.71 -6.43 17.47
N GLN A 106 2.76 -7.24 17.69
CA GLN A 106 3.17 -7.68 19.03
C GLN A 106 3.50 -6.55 20.00
N ASP A 107 3.82 -5.35 19.48
CA ASP A 107 4.10 -4.14 20.25
C ASP A 107 2.84 -3.27 20.49
N GLY A 108 1.67 -3.75 20.08
CA GLY A 108 0.39 -3.05 20.21
C GLY A 108 0.11 -2.02 19.12
N THR A 109 1.00 -1.84 18.14
CA THR A 109 0.77 -0.93 17.01
C THR A 109 -0.16 -1.56 15.98
N GLU A 110 -0.96 -0.77 15.26
CA GLU A 110 -1.81 -1.30 14.19
C GLU A 110 -0.96 -1.90 13.06
N GLU A 111 -1.37 -3.04 12.51
CA GLU A 111 -0.60 -3.77 11.50
C GLU A 111 -0.76 -3.18 10.09
N PHE A 112 0.21 -2.36 9.68
CA PHE A 112 0.40 -1.97 8.29
C PHE A 112 1.31 -2.95 7.55
N VAL A 113 0.89 -3.39 6.37
CA VAL A 113 1.70 -4.21 5.46
C VAL A 113 1.95 -3.44 4.17
N LEU A 114 3.21 -3.11 3.92
CA LEU A 114 3.69 -2.49 2.69
C LEU A 114 3.99 -3.60 1.67
N GLY A 115 2.95 -3.99 0.93
CA GLY A 115 3.01 -5.06 -0.07
C GLY A 115 3.61 -4.63 -1.41
N ALA A 116 3.25 -5.37 -2.47
CA ALA A 116 3.74 -5.15 -3.83
C ALA A 116 3.65 -3.69 -4.34
N PRO A 117 2.61 -2.88 -4.03
CA PRO A 117 2.59 -1.47 -4.44
C PRO A 117 3.81 -0.69 -3.94
N PHE A 118 4.27 -0.93 -2.70
CA PHE A 118 5.49 -0.31 -2.19
C PHE A 118 6.72 -0.69 -3.00
N PHE A 119 6.89 -1.96 -3.35
CA PHE A 119 8.06 -2.40 -4.13
C PHE A 119 8.02 -2.00 -5.60
N ARG A 120 6.83 -1.65 -6.13
CA ARG A 120 6.69 -1.07 -7.47
C ARG A 120 7.08 0.40 -7.50
N GLU A 121 6.64 1.17 -6.50
CA GLU A 121 6.97 2.61 -6.40
C GLU A 121 8.38 2.85 -5.87
N TYR A 122 8.92 1.93 -5.06
CA TYR A 122 10.19 2.12 -4.36
C TYR A 122 11.15 0.94 -4.53
N TYR A 123 12.31 1.24 -5.10
CA TYR A 123 13.43 0.33 -5.10
C TYR A 123 13.95 0.18 -3.66
N THR A 124 13.96 -1.05 -3.18
CA THR A 124 14.22 -1.36 -1.77
C THR A 124 15.36 -2.35 -1.65
N THR A 125 16.37 -2.01 -0.85
CA THR A 125 17.49 -2.90 -0.51
C THR A 125 17.47 -3.20 0.98
N PHE A 126 17.50 -4.50 1.31
CA PHE A 126 17.62 -4.96 2.69
C PHE A 126 19.07 -5.33 2.98
N ASP A 127 19.70 -4.60 3.90
CA ASP A 127 21.01 -4.95 4.44
C ASP A 127 20.82 -5.64 5.80
N ILE A 128 21.15 -6.93 5.85
CA ILE A 128 21.06 -7.73 7.08
C ILE A 128 22.15 -7.37 8.11
N GLY A 129 23.12 -6.54 7.71
CA GLY A 129 24.22 -6.09 8.52
C GLY A 129 25.09 -7.24 9.05
N ARG A 130 25.89 -6.92 10.06
CA ARG A 130 26.69 -7.88 10.85
C ARG A 130 26.61 -7.48 12.32
N PRO A 131 25.55 -7.90 13.04
CA PRO A 131 25.30 -7.41 14.41
C PRO A 131 26.46 -7.67 15.37
N MET A 132 27.15 -8.80 15.23
CA MET A 132 28.33 -9.20 16.01
C MET A 132 29.54 -8.28 15.79
N LEU A 133 29.59 -7.58 14.66
CA LEU A 133 30.63 -6.61 14.31
C LEU A 133 30.13 -5.16 14.45
N GLY A 134 29.01 -4.94 15.14
CA GLY A 134 28.44 -3.61 15.34
C GLY A 134 27.75 -3.02 14.10
N GLN A 135 27.60 -3.76 13.00
CA GLN A 135 26.90 -3.30 11.81
C GLN A 135 25.40 -3.62 11.93
N PRO A 136 24.52 -2.62 12.12
CA PRO A 136 23.09 -2.86 12.28
C PRO A 136 22.42 -3.25 10.96
N ARG A 137 21.24 -3.86 11.06
CA ARG A 137 20.34 -4.06 9.92
C ARG A 137 19.84 -2.70 9.41
N SER A 138 19.68 -2.58 8.11
CA SER A 138 19.13 -1.37 7.50
C SER A 138 18.30 -1.67 6.26
N ILE A 139 17.43 -0.73 5.92
CA ILE A 139 16.62 -0.77 4.72
C ILE A 139 16.91 0.53 3.97
N SER A 140 17.36 0.43 2.74
CA SER A 140 17.54 1.58 1.85
C SER A 140 16.39 1.62 0.87
N VAL A 141 15.73 2.77 0.76
CA VAL A 141 14.53 2.97 -0.06
C VAL A 141 14.78 4.18 -0.95
N THR A 142 14.44 4.08 -2.23
CA THR A 142 14.47 5.20 -3.18
C THR A 142 13.37 5.00 -4.22
N PRO A 143 12.82 6.06 -4.83
CA PRO A 143 11.87 5.90 -5.93
C PRO A 143 12.41 4.94 -7.01
N ALA A 144 11.54 4.06 -7.51
CA ALA A 144 11.84 3.15 -8.59
C ALA A 144 11.52 3.80 -9.94
N GLY A 145 12.39 3.60 -10.93
CA GLY A 145 12.11 3.95 -12.32
C GLY A 145 11.36 2.83 -13.03
N ASP A 146 10.96 3.07 -14.29
CA ASP A 146 10.13 2.16 -15.12
C ASP A 146 10.67 0.72 -15.27
N ARG A 147 11.95 0.49 -14.96
CA ARG A 147 12.61 -0.82 -15.04
C ARG A 147 12.89 -1.45 -13.67
N CYS A 148 12.20 -0.99 -12.62
CA CYS A 148 12.48 -1.34 -11.23
C CYS A 148 13.96 -1.12 -10.86
N GLN A 149 14.52 0.00 -11.31
CA GLN A 149 15.88 0.44 -11.00
C GLN A 149 15.81 1.66 -10.09
N PRO A 150 16.84 1.92 -9.26
CA PRO A 150 16.92 3.17 -8.51
C PRO A 150 16.80 4.38 -9.45
N LEU A 151 15.86 5.31 -9.17
CA LEU A 151 15.86 6.60 -9.84
C LEU A 151 17.07 7.41 -9.38
N GLU A 152 17.89 7.80 -10.34
CA GLU A 152 19.05 8.67 -10.12
C GLU A 152 18.68 10.15 -10.41
N PRO A 153 19.18 11.09 -9.60
CA PRO A 153 20.07 10.84 -8.47
C PRO A 153 19.32 10.36 -7.21
N ALA A 154 19.90 9.42 -6.46
CA ALA A 154 19.30 8.78 -5.28
C ALA A 154 18.99 9.72 -4.07
N HIS A 155 19.03 11.05 -4.25
CA HIS A 155 18.84 12.06 -3.21
C HIS A 155 17.43 12.11 -2.62
N GLN A 156 16.46 11.46 -3.26
CA GLN A 156 15.08 11.33 -2.77
C GLN A 156 14.87 10.05 -1.94
N GLY A 157 15.91 9.23 -1.78
CA GLY A 157 15.88 8.03 -0.97
C GLY A 157 16.17 8.28 0.51
N PHE A 158 15.88 7.29 1.35
CA PHE A 158 16.19 7.28 2.77
C PHE A 158 16.68 5.92 3.24
N VAL A 159 17.36 5.90 4.39
CA VAL A 159 17.85 4.68 5.02
C VAL A 159 17.22 4.55 6.39
N TYR A 160 16.37 3.56 6.56
CA TYR A 160 15.82 3.18 7.86
C TYR A 160 16.79 2.25 8.58
N ARG A 161 17.15 2.59 9.81
CA ARG A 161 17.89 1.71 10.73
C ARG A 161 17.07 1.58 12.00
N ARG A 162 16.88 0.35 12.46
CA ARG A 162 16.24 0.14 13.76
C ARG A 162 17.22 0.60 14.85
N GLU A 163 16.84 1.63 15.59
CA GLU A 163 17.58 1.99 16.81
C GLU A 163 17.54 0.78 17.76
N ARG A 164 18.69 0.41 18.33
CA ARG A 164 18.69 -0.55 19.43
C ARG A 164 18.14 0.20 20.64
N GLY A 165 16.94 -0.17 21.09
CA GLY A 165 16.48 0.22 22.43
C GLY A 165 17.50 -0.22 23.49
N PRO A 166 17.54 0.43 24.66
CA PRO A 166 18.42 0.02 25.74
C PRO A 166 18.17 -1.46 26.06
N VAL A 167 19.27 -2.21 26.16
CA VAL A 167 19.29 -3.61 26.61
C VAL A 167 19.07 -3.64 28.12
#